data_AF-A0A6A7L8M7-F1
#
_entry.id   AF-A0A6A7L8M7-F1
#
_cell.length_a   1.000
_cell.length_b   1.000
_cell.length_c   1.000
_cell.angle_alpha   90.00
_cell.angle_beta   90.00
_cell.angle_gamma   90.00
#
_symmetry.space_group_name_H-M   'P 1'
#
loop_
_entity.id
_entity.type
_entity.pdbx_description
1 polymer ?
#
loop_
_entity_poly.entity_id
_entity_poly.type
_entity_poly.pdbx_seq_one_letter_code
_entity_poly.pdbx_strand_id
1 'polypeptide(L)'
;MDVVSPAILDARIRQSERDERFIALTSEGDLKEAHVLAVMRPSPIHDEADRTRVRDLQSTLVTSGQWMGANVVQDTGTIIAAFRAGKGPVTSVGGYRIDGERMSVSLGADGTLRQFFLRGNALANAQGDALFSSPQPLSISAFFSNAGVDVETNAATASRVRVYCPKKAPAQVTLNDRTVADVIYDAGSRVLQIDIPSGYAMLRVR
;
A
#
# COMPACT_ATOMS: atom_id res chain seq x y z
N MET A 1 15.36 -8.28 -8.86
CA MET A 1 14.54 -7.21 -9.45
C MET A 1 13.64 -7.89 -10.45
N ASP A 2 12.36 -7.63 -10.39
CA ASP A 2 11.42 -8.03 -11.43
C ASP A 2 10.86 -6.76 -12.07
N VAL A 3 10.88 -6.70 -13.40
CA VAL A 3 10.27 -5.58 -14.11
C VAL A 3 9.06 -6.11 -14.84
N VAL A 4 7.96 -5.51 -14.45
CA VAL A 4 6.65 -6.09 -14.65
C VAL A 4 5.92 -5.36 -15.79
N SER A 5 6.36 -4.15 -16.14
CA SER A 5 5.92 -3.36 -17.29
C SER A 5 6.92 -2.23 -17.63
N PRO A 6 7.16 -1.89 -18.91
CA PRO A 6 6.70 -2.60 -20.12
C PRO A 6 7.40 -3.95 -20.28
N ALA A 7 6.97 -4.79 -21.24
CA ALA A 7 7.72 -5.99 -21.59
C ALA A 7 9.13 -5.56 -22.05
N ILE A 8 10.16 -6.08 -21.38
CA ILE A 8 11.55 -5.72 -21.66
C ILE A 8 12.19 -6.76 -22.58
N LEU A 9 12.95 -6.29 -23.57
CA LEU A 9 13.75 -7.15 -24.45
C LEU A 9 15.02 -7.70 -23.76
N ASP A 10 15.70 -6.89 -22.94
CA ASP A 10 16.84 -7.30 -22.12
C ASP A 10 16.93 -6.47 -20.81
N ALA A 11 17.22 -7.13 -19.69
CA ALA A 11 17.47 -6.50 -18.40
C ALA A 11 18.81 -7.00 -17.86
N ARG A 12 19.83 -6.12 -17.82
CA ARG A 12 21.16 -6.45 -17.29
C ARG A 12 21.49 -5.59 -16.08
N ILE A 13 21.86 -6.25 -14.99
CA ILE A 13 22.62 -5.63 -13.90
C ILE A 13 24.09 -5.81 -14.27
N ARG A 14 24.74 -4.73 -14.73
CA ARG A 14 26.18 -4.78 -15.04
C ARG A 14 26.98 -4.53 -13.77
N GLN A 15 27.92 -5.42 -13.48
CA GLN A 15 29.00 -5.13 -12.54
C GLN A 15 30.01 -4.22 -13.26
N SER A 16 30.14 -2.99 -12.78
CA SER A 16 31.21 -2.08 -13.16
C SER A 16 32.42 -2.36 -12.27
N GLU A 17 33.64 -2.13 -12.77
CA GLU A 17 34.84 -2.04 -11.91
C GLU A 17 34.88 -0.74 -11.08
N ARG A 18 33.92 0.17 -11.29
CA ARG A 18 33.68 1.36 -10.45
C ARG A 18 32.59 1.04 -9.42
N ASP A 19 32.49 1.83 -8.36
CA ASP A 19 31.48 1.70 -7.28
C ASP A 19 30.01 1.92 -7.72
N GLU A 20 29.70 1.86 -9.00
CA GLU A 20 28.38 2.14 -9.56
C GLU A 20 27.79 0.90 -10.25
N ARG A 21 26.54 0.59 -9.92
CA ARG A 21 25.75 -0.48 -10.55
C ARG A 21 24.59 0.15 -11.30
N PHE A 22 24.40 -0.24 -12.56
CA PHE A 22 23.33 0.30 -13.41
C PHE A 22 22.32 -0.78 -13.80
N ILE A 23 21.07 -0.37 -13.93
CA ILE A 23 19.97 -1.15 -14.52
C ILE A 23 19.70 -0.51 -15.89
N ALA A 24 19.88 -1.29 -16.97
CA ALA A 24 19.49 -0.88 -18.32
C ALA A 24 18.17 -1.55 -18.69
N LEU A 25 17.20 -0.75 -19.14
CA LEU A 25 15.92 -1.20 -19.67
C LEU A 25 15.84 -0.79 -21.13
N THR A 26 15.55 -1.73 -22.04
CA THR A 26 15.38 -1.45 -23.47
C THR A 26 13.97 -1.84 -23.90
N SER A 27 13.22 -0.87 -24.41
CA SER A 27 11.90 -1.09 -25.01
C SER A 27 12.02 -1.28 -26.52
N GLU A 28 10.92 -1.71 -27.15
CA GLU A 28 10.77 -1.62 -28.61
C GLU A 28 10.86 -0.15 -29.09
N GLY A 29 11.14 0.03 -30.39
CA GLY A 29 11.15 1.36 -31.03
C GLY A 29 9.77 2.03 -31.00
N ASP A 30 9.75 3.35 -31.16
CA ASP A 30 8.54 4.20 -31.27
C ASP A 30 7.68 4.39 -30.01
N LEU A 31 8.20 4.06 -28.83
CA LEU A 31 7.51 4.30 -27.56
C LEU A 31 7.43 5.80 -27.24
N LYS A 32 6.22 6.38 -27.27
CA LYS A 32 5.99 7.83 -26.99
C LYS A 32 5.89 8.16 -25.50
N GLU A 33 5.37 7.22 -24.72
CA GLU A 33 5.16 7.35 -23.27
C GLU A 33 5.31 5.96 -22.64
N ALA A 34 6.00 5.89 -21.48
CA ALA A 34 6.22 4.66 -20.75
C ALA A 34 5.83 4.84 -19.29
N HIS A 35 5.07 3.89 -18.74
CA HIS A 35 4.97 3.69 -17.30
C HIS A 35 5.84 2.49 -16.93
N VAL A 36 6.83 2.74 -16.09
CA VAL A 36 7.74 1.70 -15.60
C VAL A 36 7.33 1.29 -14.20
N LEU A 37 7.19 -0.02 -13.99
CA LEU A 37 6.99 -0.61 -12.68
C LEU A 37 8.08 -1.65 -12.42
N ALA A 38 8.86 -1.41 -11.38
CA ALA A 38 9.90 -2.33 -10.92
C ALA A 38 9.66 -2.72 -9.45
N VAL A 39 9.80 -4.02 -9.16
CA VAL A 39 9.81 -4.55 -7.80
C VAL A 39 11.24 -4.86 -7.40
N MET A 40 11.68 -4.24 -6.30
CA MET A 40 13.04 -4.37 -5.79
C MET A 40 13.02 -4.78 -4.33
N ARG A 41 13.75 -5.86 -4.01
CA ARG A 41 14.03 -6.31 -2.65
C ARG A 41 15.54 -6.38 -2.46
N PRO A 42 16.17 -5.32 -1.92
CA PRO A 42 17.56 -5.40 -1.49
C PRO A 42 17.68 -6.48 -0.41
N SER A 43 18.68 -7.34 -0.49
CA SER A 43 18.99 -8.31 0.55
C SER A 43 20.50 -8.56 0.56
N PRO A 44 21.13 -8.55 1.75
CA PRO A 44 22.50 -8.99 1.85
C PRO A 44 22.54 -10.51 1.64
N ILE A 45 23.59 -11.01 1.00
CA ILE A 45 23.78 -12.44 0.74
C ILE A 45 25.09 -12.84 1.39
N HIS A 46 25.01 -13.59 2.50
CA HIS A 46 26.18 -14.12 3.20
C HIS A 46 26.37 -15.61 2.93
N ASP A 47 25.28 -16.35 2.70
CA ASP A 47 25.29 -17.80 2.46
C ASP A 47 24.23 -18.24 1.42
N GLU A 48 24.12 -19.55 1.20
CA GLU A 48 23.15 -20.13 0.25
C GLU A 48 21.70 -20.03 0.75
N ALA A 49 21.48 -19.99 2.08
CA ALA A 49 20.13 -19.83 2.64
C ALA A 49 19.58 -18.42 2.39
N ASP A 50 20.43 -17.40 2.46
CA ASP A 50 20.10 -16.03 2.03
C ASP A 50 19.73 -15.99 0.54
N ARG A 51 20.40 -16.78 -0.30
CA ARG A 51 20.10 -16.86 -1.75
C ARG A 51 18.75 -17.48 -2.02
N THR A 52 18.37 -18.53 -1.29
CA THR A 52 17.05 -19.17 -1.46
C THR A 52 15.93 -18.20 -1.11
N ARG A 53 16.01 -17.50 0.04
CA ARG A 53 14.99 -16.53 0.48
C ARG A 53 14.78 -15.35 -0.48
N VAL A 54 15.80 -15.00 -1.24
CA VAL A 54 15.71 -13.96 -2.29
C VAL A 54 14.97 -14.48 -3.53
N ARG A 55 15.11 -15.77 -3.86
CA ARG A 55 14.44 -16.42 -5.00
C ARG A 55 12.94 -16.65 -4.77
N ASP A 56 12.50 -16.69 -3.53
CA ASP A 56 11.09 -16.94 -3.17
C ASP A 56 10.17 -15.72 -3.37
N LEU A 57 10.73 -14.55 -3.71
CA LEU A 57 9.92 -13.40 -4.12
C LEU A 57 9.35 -13.63 -5.52
N GLN A 58 8.03 -13.74 -5.59
CA GLN A 58 7.30 -13.80 -6.86
C GLN A 58 6.49 -12.52 -7.03
N SER A 59 6.71 -11.81 -8.13
CA SER A 59 5.89 -10.66 -8.50
C SER A 59 5.11 -10.91 -9.78
N THR A 60 3.90 -10.38 -9.84
CA THR A 60 3.05 -10.43 -11.04
C THR A 60 2.44 -9.06 -11.31
N LEU A 61 2.24 -8.76 -12.59
CA LEU A 61 1.59 -7.52 -13.02
C LEU A 61 0.14 -7.53 -12.57
N VAL A 62 -0.30 -6.43 -11.97
CA VAL A 62 -1.70 -6.16 -11.69
C VAL A 62 -2.09 -4.91 -12.48
N THR A 63 -2.98 -5.09 -13.44
CA THR A 63 -3.56 -4.00 -14.22
C THR A 63 -5.08 -4.07 -14.16
N SER A 64 -5.72 -2.90 -14.09
CA SER A 64 -7.17 -2.78 -14.18
C SER A 64 -7.53 -1.35 -14.54
N GLY A 65 -8.19 -1.17 -15.69
CA GLY A 65 -8.49 0.16 -16.21
C GLY A 65 -7.22 1.02 -16.33
N GLN A 66 -7.15 2.08 -15.53
CA GLN A 66 -6.04 3.04 -15.50
C GLN A 66 -5.06 2.79 -14.34
N TRP A 67 -5.08 1.61 -13.74
CA TRP A 67 -4.16 1.22 -12.67
C TRP A 67 -3.08 0.28 -13.18
N MET A 68 -1.86 0.51 -12.70
CA MET A 68 -0.71 -0.36 -12.87
C MET A 68 -0.09 -0.63 -11.50
N GLY A 69 0.24 -1.87 -11.23
CA GLY A 69 0.77 -2.30 -9.94
C GLY A 69 1.37 -3.69 -9.98
N ALA A 70 1.89 -4.12 -8.85
CA ALA A 70 2.42 -5.46 -8.67
C ALA A 70 1.73 -6.14 -7.50
N ASN A 71 1.48 -7.43 -7.65
CA ASN A 71 1.24 -8.34 -6.55
C ASN A 71 2.55 -9.07 -6.26
N VAL A 72 3.04 -8.98 -5.03
CA VAL A 72 4.31 -9.53 -4.59
C VAL A 72 4.05 -10.54 -3.49
N VAL A 73 4.33 -11.81 -3.77
CA VAL A 73 4.21 -12.92 -2.82
C VAL A 73 5.58 -13.22 -2.22
N GLN A 74 5.62 -13.38 -0.90
CA GLN A 74 6.80 -13.71 -0.10
C GLN A 74 6.38 -14.59 1.08
N ASP A 75 7.33 -15.24 1.76
CA ASP A 75 7.05 -16.16 2.88
C ASP A 75 6.22 -15.51 4.01
N THR A 76 6.39 -14.21 4.23
CA THR A 76 5.69 -13.46 5.27
C THR A 76 4.29 -13.02 4.87
N GLY A 77 3.92 -13.15 3.60
CA GLY A 77 2.61 -12.83 3.07
C GLY A 77 2.65 -12.15 1.70
N THR A 78 1.67 -11.28 1.46
CA THR A 78 1.44 -10.70 0.12
C THR A 78 1.38 -9.19 0.20
N ILE A 79 2.03 -8.51 -0.75
CA ILE A 79 1.95 -7.05 -0.92
C ILE A 79 1.36 -6.76 -2.28
N ILE A 80 0.28 -5.98 -2.30
CA ILE A 80 -0.28 -5.42 -3.52
C ILE A 80 0.00 -3.92 -3.49
N ALA A 81 0.70 -3.40 -4.49
CA ALA A 81 0.97 -1.97 -4.61
C ALA A 81 0.62 -1.51 -6.02
N ALA A 82 -0.13 -0.43 -6.14
CA ALA A 82 -0.60 0.08 -7.42
C ALA A 82 -0.64 1.61 -7.43
N PHE A 83 -0.46 2.18 -8.62
CA PHE A 83 -0.63 3.60 -8.88
C PHE A 83 -1.46 3.80 -10.14
N ARG A 84 -2.04 5.00 -10.24
CA ARG A 84 -2.81 5.39 -11.41
C ARG A 84 -1.88 5.76 -12.55
N ALA A 85 -1.96 5.03 -13.65
CA ALA A 85 -1.22 5.26 -14.88
C ALA A 85 -1.95 6.21 -15.85
N GLY A 86 -3.21 6.56 -15.61
CA GLY A 86 -3.93 7.49 -16.48
C GLY A 86 -5.20 8.09 -15.87
N LYS A 87 -5.92 8.91 -16.66
CA LYS A 87 -7.19 9.53 -16.25
C LYS A 87 -8.35 8.63 -16.67
N GLY A 88 -9.23 8.29 -15.73
CA GLY A 88 -10.40 7.44 -16.00
C GLY A 88 -11.35 7.40 -14.81
N PRO A 89 -12.37 6.53 -14.82
CA PRO A 89 -13.21 6.32 -13.67
C PRO A 89 -12.47 5.60 -12.53
N VAL A 90 -13.00 5.72 -11.32
CA VAL A 90 -12.61 4.92 -10.16
C VAL A 90 -12.88 3.45 -10.47
N THR A 91 -11.89 2.59 -10.23
CA THR A 91 -11.91 1.17 -10.57
C THR A 91 -11.33 0.36 -9.41
N SER A 92 -11.47 -0.96 -9.48
CA SER A 92 -10.78 -1.87 -8.57
C SER A 92 -9.44 -2.31 -9.14
N VAL A 93 -8.42 -2.51 -8.30
CA VAL A 93 -7.14 -3.12 -8.69
C VAL A 93 -6.69 -4.07 -7.58
N GLY A 94 -6.23 -5.26 -7.95
CA GLY A 94 -5.80 -6.28 -6.98
C GLY A 94 -6.89 -6.72 -6.00
N GLY A 95 -8.15 -6.67 -6.41
CA GLY A 95 -9.29 -6.98 -5.55
C GLY A 95 -9.74 -5.85 -4.61
N TYR A 96 -9.08 -4.69 -4.62
CA TYR A 96 -9.48 -3.54 -3.79
C TYR A 96 -10.19 -2.49 -4.63
N ARG A 97 -11.27 -1.91 -4.09
CA ARG A 97 -11.90 -0.72 -4.67
C ARG A 97 -11.21 0.52 -4.10
N ILE A 98 -10.68 1.37 -4.98
CA ILE A 98 -9.85 2.50 -4.57
C ILE A 98 -10.31 3.78 -5.24
N ASP A 99 -10.58 4.80 -4.45
CA ASP A 99 -10.71 6.18 -4.92
C ASP A 99 -9.44 6.94 -4.51
N GLY A 100 -8.51 7.07 -5.45
CA GLY A 100 -7.17 7.59 -5.18
C GLY A 100 -6.18 7.46 -6.33
N GLU A 101 -4.93 7.80 -6.05
CA GLU A 101 -3.83 7.83 -7.02
C GLU A 101 -2.80 6.72 -6.77
N ARG A 102 -2.63 6.31 -5.52
CA ARG A 102 -1.63 5.34 -5.09
C ARG A 102 -2.18 4.54 -3.93
N MET A 103 -1.94 3.24 -3.94
CA MET A 103 -2.26 2.37 -2.82
C MET A 103 -1.18 1.31 -2.61
N SER A 104 -1.07 0.84 -1.37
CA SER A 104 -0.50 -0.47 -1.08
C SER A 104 -1.29 -1.17 0.00
N VAL A 105 -1.37 -2.49 -0.06
CA VAL A 105 -1.95 -3.33 0.99
C VAL A 105 -0.98 -4.48 1.23
N SER A 106 -0.66 -4.72 2.49
CA SER A 106 0.12 -5.86 2.94
C SER A 106 -0.75 -6.79 3.78
N LEU A 107 -0.73 -8.06 3.40
CA LEU A 107 -1.38 -9.16 4.09
C LEU A 107 -0.32 -10.09 4.67
N GLY A 108 -0.59 -10.68 5.83
CA GLY A 108 0.20 -11.80 6.36
C GLY A 108 -0.01 -13.07 5.55
N ALA A 109 0.82 -14.09 5.78
CA ALA A 109 0.67 -15.41 5.15
C ALA A 109 -0.71 -16.07 5.41
N ASP A 110 -1.36 -15.70 6.50
CA ASP A 110 -2.73 -16.10 6.89
C ASP A 110 -3.84 -15.26 6.23
N GLY A 111 -3.49 -14.32 5.34
CA GLY A 111 -4.41 -13.39 4.70
C GLY A 111 -4.85 -12.22 5.60
N THR A 112 -4.34 -12.12 6.83
CA THR A 112 -4.71 -11.02 7.73
C THR A 112 -4.15 -9.69 7.24
N LEU A 113 -4.97 -8.63 7.29
CA LEU A 113 -4.51 -7.27 6.96
C LEU A 113 -3.44 -6.80 7.96
N ARG A 114 -2.26 -6.44 7.46
CA ARG A 114 -1.12 -5.96 8.27
C ARG A 114 -0.87 -4.48 8.10
N GLN A 115 -0.97 -3.99 6.87
CA GLN A 115 -0.78 -2.59 6.59
C GLN A 115 -1.57 -2.18 5.34
N PHE A 116 -2.00 -0.93 5.29
CA PHE A 116 -2.28 -0.30 4.01
C PHE A 116 -1.70 1.11 3.94
N PHE A 117 -1.51 1.59 2.72
CA PHE A 117 -1.26 2.98 2.40
C PHE A 117 -2.21 3.42 1.29
N LEU A 118 -2.68 4.66 1.35
CA LEU A 118 -3.51 5.27 0.31
C LEU A 118 -3.14 6.75 0.17
N ARG A 119 -3.06 7.23 -1.08
CA ARG A 119 -3.30 8.65 -1.42
C ARG A 119 -4.62 8.75 -2.14
N GLY A 120 -5.64 9.23 -1.44
CA GLY A 120 -7.02 9.16 -1.88
C GLY A 120 -8.00 9.35 -0.73
N ASN A 121 -9.26 9.04 -0.98
CA ASN A 121 -10.37 9.27 -0.07
C ASN A 121 -11.11 7.98 0.30
N ALA A 122 -10.92 6.85 -0.39
CA ALA A 122 -11.53 5.59 0.00
C ALA A 122 -10.71 4.35 -0.41
N LEU A 123 -10.71 3.34 0.46
CA LEU A 123 -10.19 2.00 0.21
C LEU A 123 -11.16 0.97 0.80
N ALA A 124 -11.58 0.01 -0.02
CA ALA A 124 -12.39 -1.14 0.39
C ALA A 124 -11.82 -2.45 -0.15
N ASN A 125 -12.00 -3.54 0.59
CA ASN A 125 -11.59 -4.89 0.17
C ASN A 125 -12.52 -5.45 -0.93
N ALA A 126 -12.23 -6.68 -1.39
CA ALA A 126 -13.00 -7.33 -2.45
C ALA A 126 -14.45 -7.64 -2.04
N GLN A 127 -14.71 -7.79 -0.74
CA GLN A 127 -16.03 -8.05 -0.16
C GLN A 127 -16.86 -6.77 -0.01
N GLY A 128 -16.26 -5.60 -0.25
CA GLY A 128 -16.91 -4.29 -0.10
C GLY A 128 -16.80 -3.69 1.29
N ASP A 129 -16.05 -4.32 2.21
CA ASP A 129 -15.82 -3.77 3.54
C ASP A 129 -14.88 -2.57 3.43
N ALA A 130 -15.30 -1.44 4.00
CA ALA A 130 -14.51 -0.23 4.02
C ALA A 130 -13.32 -0.37 4.98
N LEU A 131 -12.10 -0.25 4.45
CA LEU A 131 -10.87 -0.17 5.24
C LEU A 131 -10.59 1.26 5.68
N PHE A 132 -10.90 2.20 4.79
CA PHE A 132 -10.74 3.63 5.02
C PHE A 132 -11.73 4.45 4.19
N SER A 133 -12.26 5.54 4.75
CA SER A 133 -12.88 6.60 3.95
C SER A 133 -12.74 7.99 4.56
N SER A 134 -12.77 9.01 3.71
CA SER A 134 -12.77 10.44 4.06
C SER A 134 -13.59 11.24 3.03
N PRO A 135 -14.20 12.37 3.41
CA PRO A 135 -14.84 13.28 2.46
C PRO A 135 -13.87 13.93 1.45
N GLN A 136 -12.59 14.01 1.77
CA GLN A 136 -11.57 14.67 0.95
C GLN A 136 -10.35 13.75 0.77
N PRO A 137 -9.63 13.83 -0.38
CA PRO A 137 -8.40 13.07 -0.57
C PRO A 137 -7.31 13.46 0.43
N LEU A 138 -6.63 12.46 0.97
CA LEU A 138 -5.48 12.63 1.89
C LEU A 138 -4.47 11.49 1.71
N SER A 139 -3.31 11.62 2.35
CA SER A 139 -2.36 10.51 2.48
C SER A 139 -2.59 9.81 3.81
N ILE A 140 -2.75 8.49 3.80
CA ILE A 140 -2.92 7.66 5.00
C ILE A 140 -2.04 6.41 4.92
N SER A 141 -1.45 6.04 6.05
CA SER A 141 -0.87 4.72 6.30
C SER A 141 -1.51 4.16 7.56
N ALA A 142 -1.91 2.89 7.56
CA ALA A 142 -2.43 2.21 8.73
C ALA A 142 -1.67 0.89 8.95
N PHE A 143 -1.19 0.66 10.16
CA PHE A 143 -0.50 -0.53 10.61
C PHE A 143 -1.32 -1.28 11.65
N PHE A 144 -1.51 -2.58 11.44
CA PHE A 144 -2.35 -3.44 12.25
C PHE A 144 -1.50 -4.42 13.04
N SER A 145 -1.72 -4.44 14.36
CA SER A 145 -0.99 -5.30 15.28
C SER A 145 -1.90 -5.93 16.33
N ASN A 146 -1.31 -6.78 17.16
CA ASN A 146 -1.99 -7.30 18.34
C ASN A 146 -2.25 -6.22 19.41
N ALA A 147 -1.65 -5.04 19.32
CA ALA A 147 -1.96 -3.95 20.24
C ALA A 147 -3.14 -3.08 19.75
N GLY A 148 -3.47 -3.13 18.46
CA GLY A 148 -4.49 -2.26 17.86
C GLY A 148 -4.05 -1.75 16.50
N VAL A 149 -4.47 -0.52 16.16
CA VAL A 149 -4.18 0.11 14.87
C VAL A 149 -3.44 1.43 15.09
N ASP A 150 -2.35 1.62 14.37
CA ASP A 150 -1.64 2.90 14.26
C ASP A 150 -1.86 3.48 12.89
N VAL A 151 -2.25 4.75 12.83
CA VAL A 151 -2.67 5.43 11.61
C VAL A 151 -1.95 6.76 11.51
N GLU A 152 -1.20 6.94 10.45
CA GLU A 152 -0.59 8.21 10.08
C GLU A 152 -1.41 8.83 8.95
N THR A 153 -1.75 10.11 9.09
CA THR A 153 -2.43 10.87 8.05
C THR A 153 -1.68 12.15 7.74
N ASN A 154 -1.85 12.64 6.51
CA ASN A 154 -1.52 13.99 6.11
C ASN A 154 -2.64 14.54 5.24
N ALA A 155 -3.40 15.50 5.76
CA ALA A 155 -4.59 16.06 5.11
C ALA A 155 -4.41 17.55 4.79
N ALA A 156 -4.84 18.00 3.62
CA ALA A 156 -4.76 19.43 3.27
C ALA A 156 -5.68 20.30 4.15
N THR A 157 -6.83 19.74 4.55
CA THR A 157 -7.82 20.37 5.43
C THR A 157 -8.20 19.40 6.54
N ALA A 158 -8.70 19.94 7.65
CA ALA A 158 -9.28 19.11 8.69
C ALA A 158 -10.43 18.28 8.10
N SER A 159 -10.51 17.01 8.49
CA SER A 159 -11.40 16.06 7.85
C SER A 159 -11.89 15.00 8.82
N ARG A 160 -13.13 14.55 8.61
CA ARG A 160 -13.67 13.40 9.33
C ARG A 160 -13.26 12.13 8.61
N VAL A 161 -12.52 11.26 9.26
CA VAL A 161 -12.06 9.99 8.70
C VAL A 161 -12.80 8.82 9.33
N ARG A 162 -12.90 7.73 8.56
CA ARG A 162 -13.38 6.43 9.00
C ARG A 162 -12.29 5.41 8.77
N VAL A 163 -11.93 4.67 9.80
CA VAL A 163 -10.85 3.67 9.76
C VAL A 163 -11.35 2.34 10.31
N TYR A 164 -11.11 1.27 9.57
CA TYR A 164 -11.37 -0.09 10.02
C TYR A 164 -10.48 -0.48 11.20
N CYS A 165 -11.08 -1.11 12.20
CA CYS A 165 -10.43 -1.54 13.44
C CYS A 165 -10.75 -3.03 13.67
N PRO A 166 -9.87 -3.99 13.34
CA PRO A 166 -10.22 -5.41 13.32
C PRO A 166 -10.62 -5.99 14.70
N LYS A 167 -10.28 -5.30 15.78
CA LYS A 167 -10.53 -5.76 17.16
C LYS A 167 -11.91 -5.32 17.67
N LYS A 168 -12.21 -5.71 18.91
CA LYS A 168 -13.41 -5.23 19.63
C LYS A 168 -13.35 -3.71 19.80
N ALA A 169 -14.42 -3.12 20.33
CA ALA A 169 -14.49 -1.69 20.60
C ALA A 169 -13.20 -1.16 21.26
N PRO A 170 -12.65 -0.05 20.77
CA PRO A 170 -11.39 0.48 21.29
C PRO A 170 -11.57 0.90 22.75
N ALA A 171 -10.61 0.50 23.58
CA ALA A 171 -10.52 0.93 24.97
C ALA A 171 -9.94 2.35 25.04
N GLN A 172 -9.05 2.71 24.11
CA GLN A 172 -8.46 4.04 24.05
C GLN A 172 -8.19 4.48 22.62
N VAL A 173 -8.45 5.75 22.35
CA VAL A 173 -8.05 6.42 21.12
C VAL A 173 -7.22 7.63 21.47
N THR A 174 -6.05 7.76 20.86
CA THR A 174 -5.20 8.95 20.97
C THR A 174 -4.94 9.57 19.62
N LEU A 175 -4.98 10.90 19.55
CA LEU A 175 -4.63 11.70 18.39
C LEU A 175 -3.48 12.65 18.79
N ASN A 176 -2.34 12.54 18.12
CA ASN A 176 -1.12 13.29 18.46
C ASN A 176 -0.77 13.20 19.96
N ASP A 177 -0.75 11.97 20.47
CA ASP A 177 -0.46 11.62 21.87
C ASP A 177 -1.48 12.13 22.91
N ARG A 178 -2.62 12.67 22.48
CA ARG A 178 -3.71 13.11 23.37
C ARG A 178 -4.90 12.19 23.26
N THR A 179 -5.42 11.74 24.40
CA THR A 179 -6.67 10.95 24.43
C THR A 179 -7.84 11.76 23.86
N VAL A 180 -8.64 11.12 23.02
CA VAL A 180 -9.82 11.73 22.38
C VAL A 180 -11.05 10.95 22.84
N ALA A 181 -12.00 11.64 23.48
CA ALA A 181 -13.22 11.02 24.00
C ALA A 181 -14.34 10.97 22.97
N ASP A 182 -14.39 11.96 22.06
CA ASP A 182 -15.48 12.15 21.10
C ASP A 182 -15.26 11.34 19.82
N VAL A 183 -15.20 10.01 19.97
CA VAL A 183 -15.08 9.08 18.85
C VAL A 183 -16.37 8.27 18.68
N ILE A 184 -16.72 7.98 17.43
CA ILE A 184 -17.88 7.14 17.11
C ILE A 184 -17.37 5.81 16.60
N TYR A 185 -17.68 4.72 17.31
CA TYR A 185 -17.32 3.37 16.90
C TYR A 185 -18.58 2.56 16.57
N ASP A 186 -18.64 2.04 15.35
CA ASP A 186 -19.66 1.08 14.94
C ASP A 186 -19.11 -0.34 15.12
N ALA A 187 -19.67 -1.09 16.06
CA ALA A 187 -19.25 -2.46 16.35
C ALA A 187 -19.65 -3.47 15.25
N GLY A 188 -20.69 -3.18 14.46
CA GLY A 188 -21.14 -4.03 13.38
C GLY A 188 -20.17 -4.01 12.20
N SER A 189 -19.79 -2.82 11.74
CA SER A 189 -18.80 -2.64 10.67
C SER A 189 -17.34 -2.59 11.15
N ARG A 190 -17.13 -2.50 12.47
CA ARG A 190 -15.82 -2.29 13.11
C ARG A 190 -15.08 -1.06 12.61
N VAL A 191 -15.82 0.04 12.43
CA VAL A 191 -15.29 1.30 11.90
C VAL A 191 -15.27 2.34 13.01
N LEU A 192 -14.10 2.96 13.21
CA LEU A 192 -13.93 4.15 14.03
C LEU A 192 -14.07 5.39 13.15
N GLN A 193 -14.89 6.35 13.58
CA GLN A 193 -15.03 7.66 12.96
C GLN A 193 -14.48 8.72 13.92
N ILE A 194 -13.59 9.58 13.40
CA ILE A 194 -12.88 10.61 14.17
C ILE A 194 -12.52 11.80 13.28
N ASP A 195 -12.46 13.00 13.87
CA ASP A 195 -11.90 14.18 13.20
C ASP A 195 -10.38 14.21 13.33
N ILE A 196 -9.71 14.46 12.21
CA ILE A 196 -8.27 14.75 12.17
C ILE A 196 -8.04 16.21 11.75
N PRO A 197 -6.98 16.85 12.26
CA PRO A 197 -6.61 18.21 11.84
C PRO A 197 -6.08 18.21 10.40
N SER A 198 -5.90 19.42 9.85
CA SER A 198 -5.04 19.59 8.68
C SER A 198 -3.57 19.33 9.03
N GLY A 199 -2.78 19.00 8.01
CA GLY A 199 -1.39 18.58 8.15
C GLY A 199 -1.28 17.14 8.65
N TYR A 200 -0.15 16.86 9.29
CA TYR A 200 0.16 15.55 9.82
C TYR A 200 -0.64 15.24 11.10
N ALA A 201 -1.13 14.00 11.20
CA ALA A 201 -1.67 13.47 12.43
C ALA A 201 -1.31 11.99 12.64
N MET A 202 -1.09 11.62 13.90
CA MET A 202 -0.89 10.25 14.36
C MET A 202 -2.07 9.83 15.22
N LEU A 203 -2.84 8.87 14.75
CA LEU A 203 -3.95 8.25 15.46
C LEU A 203 -3.52 6.86 15.94
N ARG A 204 -3.67 6.60 17.23
CA ARG A 204 -3.48 5.25 17.80
C ARG A 204 -4.77 4.76 18.42
N VAL A 205 -5.21 3.59 18.00
CA VAL A 205 -6.41 2.90 18.46
C VAL A 205 -5.96 1.66 19.21
N ARG A 206 -6.42 1.49 20.45
CA ARG A 206 -6.05 0.38 21.35
C ARG A 206 -7.31 -0.27 21.90
#